data_AF-A0A7S3VI66-F1
#
_entry.id   AF-A0A7S3VI66-F1
#
_cell.length_a   1.000
_cell.length_b   1.000
_cell.length_c   1.000
_cell.angle_alpha   90.00
_cell.angle_beta   90.00
_cell.angle_gamma   90.00
#
_symmetry.space_group_name_H-M   'P 1'
#
loop_
_entity.id
_entity.type
_entity.pdbx_description
1 polymer ?
#
loop_
_entity_poly.entity_id
_entity_poly.type
_entity_poly.pdbx_seq_one_letter_code
_entity_poly.pdbx_strand_id
1 'polypeptide(L)'
;MKSKPRFDQGFVEEQRRKKGFDPATLILAFTLLAGFSVGLLHSHLRDRSALQTRRVQEVLEQEAIAERAEKAKELKKKEDVCAAPNASGQVSVELWGDVATTPLYPEGHFVAYSAEECCRTCQDAKGCNTWVWCSDMLACGGACWLKRQGHPDKPEVHDKGHRVPWTSGILKKDFDVDPAHLPPANPAITTVVLETLHGTIRIHLEPSWSEESVAYLRHLAANPELCTPACEFYRAEPGFLLQGSLKAYLPANKVTKPGPKLMERGDIGWAGGGPGPDWFVYLGTQPATHFGTSHTVWGRIADEASFDVIEKIVQKPTTAPPGGMHMLDEHVAYTVKAG
;
A
#
# COMPACT_ATOMS: atom_id res chain seq x y z
N MET A 1 68.80 -26.69 61.00
CA MET A 1 69.99 -25.78 61.07
C MET A 1 69.50 -24.39 60.67
N LYS A 2 69.76 -23.33 61.45
CA LYS A 2 70.93 -22.41 61.39
C LYS A 2 71.11 -21.78 59.98
N SER A 3 71.25 -20.47 59.79
CA SER A 3 71.21 -19.30 60.71
C SER A 3 71.21 -17.96 59.94
N LYS A 4 70.76 -16.84 60.55
CA LYS A 4 71.01 -15.45 60.07
C LYS A 4 72.39 -14.93 60.50
N PRO A 5 73.02 -14.06 59.70
CA PRO A 5 73.38 -12.67 60.08
C PRO A 5 72.72 -11.66 59.11
N ARG A 6 72.58 -10.34 59.31
CA ARG A 6 73.10 -9.27 60.21
C ARG A 6 74.10 -8.29 59.52
N PHE A 7 73.84 -7.00 59.75
CA PHE A 7 74.56 -5.74 59.46
C PHE A 7 76.10 -5.80 59.70
N ASP A 8 76.96 -4.92 59.15
CA ASP A 8 77.01 -3.42 59.22
C ASP A 8 77.72 -2.76 58.00
N GLN A 9 77.35 -1.55 57.53
CA GLN A 9 77.81 -0.16 57.85
C GLN A 9 79.27 0.26 57.48
N GLY A 10 79.42 1.49 56.94
CA GLY A 10 80.67 2.26 56.87
C GLY A 10 80.69 3.43 55.86
N PHE A 11 81.10 4.64 56.30
CA PHE A 11 81.41 5.89 55.53
C PHE A 11 80.23 6.59 54.77
N VAL A 12 79.90 7.91 54.88
CA VAL A 12 80.51 9.15 55.47
C VAL A 12 81.71 9.68 54.64
N GLU A 13 81.98 10.95 54.30
CA GLU A 13 81.55 12.36 54.61
C GLU A 13 81.84 13.24 53.33
N GLU A 14 81.37 14.47 53.03
CA GLU A 14 80.12 15.26 53.20
C GLU A 14 80.23 16.54 52.29
N GLN A 15 79.29 17.51 52.43
CA GLN A 15 79.28 18.92 51.97
C GLN A 15 79.28 19.30 50.46
N ARG A 16 78.06 19.64 50.01
CA ARG A 16 77.61 20.93 49.39
C ARG A 16 78.61 21.80 48.57
N ARG A 17 78.19 22.24 47.36
CA ARG A 17 77.53 23.57 47.13
C ARG A 17 77.11 23.90 45.66
N LYS A 18 75.87 24.38 45.53
CA LYS A 18 75.34 25.42 44.60
C LYS A 18 75.79 25.49 43.11
N LYS A 19 74.82 25.35 42.21
CA LYS A 19 74.37 26.42 41.27
C LYS A 19 72.88 26.23 40.96
N GLY A 20 72.18 27.29 40.56
CA GLY A 20 70.71 27.30 40.44
C GLY A 20 70.19 26.94 39.05
N PHE A 21 68.93 26.49 38.99
CA PHE A 21 68.16 26.23 37.77
C PHE A 21 66.72 26.71 38.01
N ASP A 22 66.13 27.47 37.09
CA ASP A 22 64.82 28.10 37.28
C ASP A 22 63.68 27.20 36.79
N PRO A 23 62.73 26.78 37.64
CA PRO A 23 61.59 25.95 37.23
C PRO A 23 60.55 26.71 36.38
N ALA A 24 60.49 28.04 36.43
CA ALA A 24 59.46 28.82 35.74
C ALA A 24 59.54 28.68 34.21
N THR A 25 60.77 28.64 33.66
CA THR A 25 61.00 28.53 32.21
C THR A 25 60.51 27.19 31.65
N LEU A 26 60.57 26.10 32.42
CA LEU A 26 60.08 24.78 31.98
C LEU A 26 58.54 24.75 31.84
N ILE A 27 57.83 25.44 32.74
CA ILE A 27 56.36 25.40 32.82
C ILE A 27 55.71 26.15 31.65
N LEU A 28 56.30 27.27 31.20
CA LEU A 28 55.83 27.96 29.98
C LEU A 28 56.06 27.11 28.72
N ALA A 29 57.20 26.42 28.60
CA ALA A 29 57.49 25.57 27.45
C ALA A 29 56.51 24.39 27.34
N PHE A 30 56.21 23.71 28.46
CA PHE A 30 55.26 22.60 28.48
C PHE A 30 53.82 23.00 28.19
N THR A 31 53.36 24.15 28.69
CA THR A 31 51.98 24.61 28.44
C THR A 31 51.75 25.02 26.98
N LEU A 32 52.73 25.67 26.34
CA LEU A 32 52.68 25.98 24.91
C LEU A 32 52.69 24.72 24.03
N LEU A 33 53.59 23.76 24.30
CA LEU A 33 53.67 22.50 23.55
C LEU A 33 52.41 21.64 23.70
N ALA A 34 51.83 21.58 24.91
CA ALA A 34 50.57 20.88 25.15
C ALA A 34 49.40 21.53 24.38
N GLY A 35 49.29 22.87 24.42
CA GLY A 35 48.27 23.60 23.66
C GLY A 35 48.37 23.37 22.15
N PHE A 36 49.59 23.42 21.60
CA PHE A 36 49.83 23.17 20.16
C PHE A 36 49.47 21.73 19.77
N SER A 37 49.80 20.75 20.61
CA SER A 37 49.50 19.32 20.38
C SER A 37 48.00 19.02 20.42
N VAL A 38 47.28 19.59 21.39
CA VAL A 38 45.81 19.47 21.47
C VAL A 38 45.14 20.17 20.30
N GLY A 39 45.67 21.32 19.85
CA GLY A 39 45.20 22.03 18.66
C GLY A 39 45.33 21.23 17.37
N LEU A 40 46.50 20.63 17.11
CA LEU A 40 46.70 19.74 15.95
C LEU A 40 45.76 18.53 16.00
N LEU A 41 45.59 17.91 17.17
CA LEU A 41 44.72 16.75 17.33
C LEU A 41 43.25 17.12 17.06
N HIS A 42 42.79 18.28 17.55
CA HIS A 42 41.45 18.80 17.26
C HIS A 42 41.25 19.14 15.78
N SER A 43 42.26 19.69 15.09
CA SER A 43 42.19 19.90 13.63
C SER A 43 42.04 18.55 12.93
N HIS A 44 42.97 17.61 13.13
CA HIS A 44 42.93 16.31 12.46
C HIS A 44 41.64 15.51 12.72
N LEU A 45 41.02 15.64 13.90
CA LEU A 45 39.72 15.02 14.18
C LEU A 45 38.56 15.71 13.43
N ARG A 46 38.57 17.05 13.33
CA ARG A 46 37.61 17.80 12.50
C ARG A 46 37.80 17.51 11.01
N ASP A 47 39.03 17.46 10.53
CA ASP A 47 39.38 17.17 9.14
C ASP A 47 38.95 15.75 8.73
N ARG A 48 39.17 14.76 9.61
CA ARG A 48 38.68 13.39 9.42
C ARG A 48 37.14 13.31 9.42
N SER A 49 36.48 14.01 10.34
CA SER A 49 35.02 14.08 10.40
C SER A 49 34.43 14.70 9.12
N ALA A 50 34.97 15.85 8.68
CA ALA A 50 34.55 16.51 7.46
C ALA A 50 34.80 15.65 6.19
N LEU A 51 35.92 14.93 6.13
CA LEU A 51 36.21 14.00 5.03
C LEU A 51 35.26 12.79 5.03
N GLN A 52 34.88 12.27 6.21
CA GLN A 52 33.93 11.17 6.34
C GLN A 52 32.51 11.62 5.92
N THR A 53 32.06 12.80 6.36
CA THR A 53 30.77 13.37 5.94
C THR A 53 30.71 13.62 4.43
N ARG A 54 31.79 14.13 3.81
CA ARG A 54 31.85 14.30 2.35
C ARG A 54 31.68 12.98 1.60
N ARG A 55 32.37 11.91 2.02
CA ARG A 55 32.23 10.58 1.42
C ARG A 55 30.83 10.00 1.53
N VAL A 56 30.15 10.22 2.67
CA VAL A 56 28.75 9.81 2.82
C VAL A 56 27.84 10.60 1.87
N GLN A 57 28.05 11.91 1.75
CA GLN A 57 27.30 12.75 0.81
C GLN A 57 27.54 12.35 -0.66
N GLU A 58 28.78 12.06 -1.03
CA GLU A 58 29.18 11.59 -2.37
C GLU A 58 28.51 10.25 -2.73
N VAL A 59 28.40 9.31 -1.78
CA VAL A 59 27.67 8.03 -1.97
C VAL A 59 26.18 8.26 -2.13
N LEU A 60 25.54 9.03 -1.25
CA LEU A 60 24.10 9.33 -1.32
C LEU A 60 23.72 10.06 -2.63
N GLU A 61 24.59 10.93 -3.13
CA GLU A 61 24.40 11.61 -4.41
C GLU A 61 24.56 10.63 -5.59
N GLN A 62 25.53 9.71 -5.55
CA GLN A 62 25.66 8.66 -6.57
C GLN A 62 24.48 7.68 -6.58
N GLU A 63 23.97 7.29 -5.42
CA GLU A 63 22.77 6.44 -5.28
C GLU A 63 21.53 7.15 -5.86
N ALA A 64 21.32 8.43 -5.53
CA ALA A 64 20.22 9.23 -6.09
C ALA A 64 20.36 9.47 -7.61
N ILE A 65 21.58 9.59 -8.13
CA ILE A 65 21.84 9.66 -9.58
C ILE A 65 21.54 8.32 -10.25
N ALA A 66 21.92 7.19 -9.63
CA ALA A 66 21.64 5.85 -10.15
C ALA A 66 20.13 5.53 -10.18
N GLU A 67 19.39 5.86 -9.12
CA GLU A 67 17.93 5.71 -9.07
C GLU A 67 17.25 6.52 -10.19
N ARG A 68 17.63 7.79 -10.36
CA ARG A 68 17.14 8.65 -11.45
C ARG A 68 17.49 8.10 -12.82
N ALA A 69 18.67 7.51 -12.98
CA ALA A 69 19.11 6.93 -14.25
C ALA A 69 18.32 5.66 -14.61
N GLU A 70 18.04 4.75 -13.67
CA GLU A 70 17.15 3.60 -13.90
C GLU A 70 15.72 4.05 -14.19
N LYS A 71 15.16 4.95 -13.39
CA LYS A 71 13.81 5.49 -13.61
C LYS A 71 13.66 6.16 -14.99
N ALA A 72 14.72 6.81 -15.48
CA ALA A 72 14.76 7.37 -16.84
C ALA A 72 14.96 6.32 -17.95
N LYS A 73 15.55 5.14 -17.66
CA LYS A 73 15.57 4.00 -18.59
C LYS A 73 14.21 3.34 -18.66
N GLU A 74 13.54 3.10 -17.53
CA GLU A 74 12.19 2.53 -17.48
C GLU A 74 11.19 3.41 -18.22
N LEU A 75 11.22 4.73 -17.99
CA LEU A 75 10.36 5.68 -18.69
C LEU A 75 10.57 5.67 -20.21
N LYS A 76 11.80 5.42 -20.67
CA LYS A 76 12.14 5.21 -22.10
C LYS A 76 11.84 3.80 -22.62
N LYS A 77 11.52 2.85 -21.73
CA LYS A 77 11.17 1.46 -22.05
C LYS A 77 9.65 1.22 -22.05
N LYS A 78 8.84 2.21 -21.63
CA LYS A 78 7.43 2.30 -22.05
C LYS A 78 7.37 2.56 -23.56
N GLU A 79 7.40 1.49 -24.33
CA GLU A 79 6.93 1.49 -25.71
C GLU A 79 5.49 2.01 -25.74
N ASP A 80 5.16 2.91 -26.66
CA ASP A 80 3.81 3.47 -26.77
C ASP A 80 2.89 2.41 -27.38
N VAL A 81 2.34 1.54 -26.54
CA VAL A 81 1.49 0.42 -26.96
C VAL A 81 0.31 0.95 -27.77
N CYS A 82 -0.23 2.12 -27.40
CA CYS A 82 -1.34 2.79 -28.08
C CYS A 82 -1.05 3.21 -29.53
N ALA A 83 0.23 3.34 -29.92
CA ALA A 83 0.64 3.59 -31.30
C ALA A 83 0.58 2.31 -32.18
N ALA A 84 0.35 1.13 -31.61
CA ALA A 84 0.23 -0.12 -32.36
C ALA A 84 -1.18 -0.26 -32.99
N PRO A 85 -1.32 -0.75 -34.25
CA PRO A 85 -2.62 -0.84 -34.95
C PRO A 85 -3.72 -1.69 -34.28
N ASN A 86 -3.35 -2.57 -33.33
CA ASN A 86 -4.30 -3.38 -32.57
C ASN A 86 -4.70 -2.74 -31.22
N ALA A 87 -3.97 -1.71 -30.79
CA ALA A 87 -4.16 -1.01 -29.51
C ALA A 87 -4.84 0.35 -29.68
N SER A 88 -4.88 0.90 -30.91
CA SER A 88 -5.71 2.05 -31.31
C SER A 88 -7.23 1.78 -31.24
N GLY A 89 -7.64 0.56 -30.90
CA GLY A 89 -9.01 0.18 -30.58
C GLY A 89 -9.84 -0.34 -31.75
N GLN A 90 -10.92 -1.05 -31.40
CA GLN A 90 -11.95 -1.53 -32.31
C GLN A 90 -13.11 -0.53 -32.35
N VAL A 91 -13.41 0.00 -33.52
CA VAL A 91 -14.51 0.96 -33.75
C VAL A 91 -15.86 0.23 -33.69
N SER A 92 -16.88 0.90 -33.14
CA SER A 92 -18.22 0.35 -32.92
C SER A 92 -18.25 -0.93 -32.08
N VAL A 93 -17.47 -0.93 -31.00
CA VAL A 93 -17.44 -1.97 -29.97
C VAL A 93 -17.40 -1.28 -28.61
N GLU A 94 -18.31 -1.65 -27.70
CA GLU A 94 -18.18 -1.32 -26.29
C GLU A 94 -17.63 -2.53 -25.52
N LEU A 95 -16.43 -2.38 -24.96
CA LEU A 95 -15.92 -3.29 -23.95
C LEU A 95 -16.45 -2.95 -22.56
N TRP A 96 -16.75 -3.99 -21.78
CA TRP A 96 -17.19 -3.86 -20.39
C TRP A 96 -16.01 -3.87 -19.41
N GLY A 97 -16.30 -3.97 -18.12
CA GLY A 97 -15.31 -4.04 -17.04
C GLY A 97 -15.63 -3.14 -15.85
N ASP A 98 -14.90 -3.36 -14.75
CA ASP A 98 -14.84 -2.42 -13.62
C ASP A 98 -14.39 -1.04 -14.09
N VAL A 99 -14.94 0.04 -13.53
CA VAL A 99 -14.40 1.40 -13.72
C VAL A 99 -13.03 1.50 -13.01
N ALA A 100 -12.02 1.99 -13.71
CA ALA A 100 -10.65 2.15 -13.20
C ALA A 100 -10.38 3.62 -12.82
N THR A 101 -10.34 3.91 -11.52
CA THR A 101 -10.18 5.27 -10.99
C THR A 101 -8.70 5.66 -10.80
N THR A 102 -8.41 6.95 -10.83
CA THR A 102 -7.05 7.49 -10.57
C THR A 102 -7.12 8.79 -9.76
N PRO A 103 -6.01 9.25 -9.13
CA PRO A 103 -5.97 10.55 -8.45
C PRO A 103 -6.26 11.78 -9.34
N LEU A 104 -6.20 11.64 -10.67
CA LEU A 104 -6.57 12.68 -11.64
C LEU A 104 -8.02 12.53 -12.14
N TYR A 105 -8.55 11.31 -12.11
CA TYR A 105 -9.85 10.92 -12.64
C TYR A 105 -10.56 10.01 -11.62
N PRO A 106 -11.10 10.57 -10.52
CA PRO A 106 -11.72 9.78 -9.45
C PRO A 106 -13.00 9.09 -9.90
N GLU A 107 -13.75 9.67 -10.84
CA GLU A 107 -14.93 9.08 -11.46
C GLU A 107 -14.59 8.09 -12.61
N GLY A 108 -13.29 7.79 -12.81
CA GLY A 108 -12.79 6.86 -13.83
C GLY A 108 -13.07 7.24 -15.29
N HIS A 109 -13.57 8.45 -15.54
CA HIS A 109 -13.86 8.97 -16.87
C HIS A 109 -13.50 10.45 -17.00
N PHE A 110 -13.33 10.90 -18.24
CA PHE A 110 -13.01 12.27 -18.61
C PHE A 110 -13.35 12.52 -20.09
N VAL A 111 -13.28 13.76 -20.57
CA VAL A 111 -13.39 14.08 -22.00
C VAL A 111 -12.02 13.92 -22.65
N ALA A 112 -11.91 13.07 -23.67
CA ALA A 112 -10.74 12.92 -24.52
C ALA A 112 -11.08 13.31 -25.97
N TYR A 113 -10.15 13.96 -26.65
CA TYR A 113 -10.30 14.37 -28.05
C TYR A 113 -9.92 13.27 -29.05
N SER A 114 -9.37 12.15 -28.57
CA SER A 114 -9.06 10.98 -29.41
C SER A 114 -9.08 9.64 -28.65
N ALA A 115 -9.30 8.56 -29.38
CA ALA A 115 -9.06 7.19 -28.94
C ALA A 115 -7.63 6.98 -28.39
N GLU A 116 -6.65 7.60 -29.06
CA GLU A 116 -5.23 7.47 -28.73
C GLU A 116 -4.89 8.13 -27.38
N GLU A 117 -5.48 9.29 -27.09
CA GLU A 117 -5.42 9.97 -25.79
C GLU A 117 -6.06 9.12 -24.68
N CYS A 118 -7.26 8.60 -24.92
CA CYS A 118 -7.95 7.71 -23.98
C CYS A 118 -7.11 6.45 -23.66
N CYS A 119 -6.51 5.86 -24.70
CA CYS A 119 -5.60 4.73 -24.59
C CYS A 119 -4.35 5.09 -23.76
N ARG A 120 -3.68 6.21 -24.04
CA ARG A 120 -2.48 6.62 -23.31
C ARG A 120 -2.76 6.88 -21.83
N THR A 121 -3.88 7.51 -21.49
CA THR A 121 -4.29 7.65 -20.08
C THR A 121 -4.50 6.29 -19.42
N CYS A 122 -5.07 5.30 -20.13
CA CYS A 122 -5.15 3.92 -19.62
C CYS A 122 -3.77 3.24 -19.48
N GLN A 123 -2.80 3.56 -20.35
CA GLN A 123 -1.43 3.04 -20.29
C GLN A 123 -0.63 3.58 -19.07
N ASP A 124 -0.95 4.78 -18.61
CA ASP A 124 -0.34 5.37 -17.42
C ASP A 124 -1.14 5.14 -16.12
N ALA A 125 -2.46 4.95 -16.20
CA ALA A 125 -3.30 4.60 -15.06
C ALA A 125 -3.05 3.14 -14.58
N LYS A 126 -2.45 2.97 -13.40
CA LYS A 126 -2.41 1.66 -12.71
C LYS A 126 -3.84 1.16 -12.48
N GLY A 127 -4.14 -0.05 -12.96
CA GLY A 127 -5.45 -0.67 -12.82
C GLY A 127 -6.38 -0.47 -14.01
N CYS A 128 -6.07 0.42 -14.95
CA CYS A 128 -6.75 0.40 -16.24
C CYS A 128 -6.11 -0.65 -17.15
N ASN A 129 -6.89 -1.53 -17.76
CA ASN A 129 -6.40 -2.44 -18.81
C ASN A 129 -7.30 -2.46 -20.05
N THR A 130 -8.42 -1.76 -19.98
CA THR A 130 -9.43 -1.64 -21.03
C THR A 130 -9.83 -0.17 -21.10
N TRP A 131 -9.97 0.39 -22.29
CA TRP A 131 -10.42 1.77 -22.44
C TRP A 131 -11.55 1.84 -23.46
N VAL A 132 -12.47 2.78 -23.26
CA VAL A 132 -13.66 2.96 -24.10
C VAL A 132 -13.85 4.45 -24.34
N TRP A 133 -13.67 4.89 -25.59
CA TRP A 133 -13.83 6.28 -26.01
C TRP A 133 -14.94 6.40 -27.04
N CYS A 134 -15.70 7.49 -27.01
CA CYS A 134 -16.69 7.78 -28.05
C CYS A 134 -16.39 9.11 -28.73
N SER A 135 -16.38 9.09 -30.06
CA SER A 135 -15.98 10.23 -30.91
C SER A 135 -17.09 11.28 -31.12
N ASP A 136 -18.32 11.00 -30.69
CA ASP A 136 -19.48 11.83 -30.98
C ASP A 136 -19.69 12.89 -29.87
N MET A 137 -19.18 14.09 -30.11
CA MET A 137 -19.31 15.22 -29.18
C MET A 137 -20.76 15.63 -28.88
N LEU A 138 -21.76 15.17 -29.66
CA LEU A 138 -23.18 15.45 -29.43
C LEU A 138 -23.88 14.30 -28.67
N ALA A 139 -23.53 13.04 -28.96
CA ALA A 139 -24.14 11.87 -28.32
C ALA A 139 -23.49 11.49 -26.98
N CYS A 140 -22.19 11.74 -26.81
CA CYS A 140 -21.40 11.29 -25.66
C CYS A 140 -20.35 12.31 -25.17
N GLY A 141 -20.26 13.49 -25.79
CA GLY A 141 -19.39 14.58 -25.33
C GLY A 141 -17.87 14.30 -25.41
N GLY A 142 -17.42 13.30 -26.16
CA GLY A 142 -16.01 12.89 -26.19
C GLY A 142 -15.58 12.01 -25.01
N ALA A 143 -16.54 11.39 -24.30
CA ALA A 143 -16.24 10.62 -23.10
C ALA A 143 -15.23 9.48 -23.34
N CYS A 144 -14.19 9.44 -22.52
CA CYS A 144 -13.27 8.32 -22.31
C CYS A 144 -13.55 7.70 -20.94
N TRP A 145 -13.81 6.39 -20.92
CA TRP A 145 -13.91 5.57 -19.71
C TRP A 145 -12.68 4.69 -19.58
N LEU A 146 -12.02 4.79 -18.44
CA LEU A 146 -10.97 3.87 -18.01
C LEU A 146 -11.65 2.66 -17.36
N LYS A 147 -11.37 1.45 -17.87
CA LYS A 147 -11.99 0.19 -17.40
C LYS A 147 -10.93 -0.89 -17.10
N ARG A 148 -11.34 -1.92 -16.37
CA ARG A 148 -10.54 -3.08 -15.98
C ARG A 148 -11.33 -4.37 -16.20
N GLN A 149 -10.72 -5.33 -16.88
CA GLN A 149 -11.25 -6.67 -17.10
C GLN A 149 -10.33 -7.72 -16.46
N GLY A 150 -10.87 -8.85 -16.02
CA GLY A 150 -10.10 -9.86 -15.28
C GLY A 150 -9.08 -10.63 -16.13
N HIS A 151 -9.36 -10.89 -17.42
CA HIS A 151 -8.50 -11.70 -18.30
C HIS A 151 -8.34 -11.11 -19.71
N PRO A 152 -7.16 -11.25 -20.36
CA PRO A 152 -6.88 -10.64 -21.67
C PRO A 152 -7.52 -11.37 -22.85
N ASP A 153 -7.67 -12.70 -22.78
CA ASP A 153 -7.99 -13.52 -23.95
C ASP A 153 -9.51 -13.68 -24.19
N LYS A 154 -10.34 -13.22 -23.25
CA LYS A 154 -11.81 -13.30 -23.30
C LYS A 154 -12.45 -12.02 -22.78
N PRO A 155 -12.28 -10.89 -23.49
CA PRO A 155 -12.90 -9.64 -23.08
C PRO A 155 -14.42 -9.70 -23.20
N GLU A 156 -15.09 -9.09 -22.22
CA GLU A 156 -16.53 -8.91 -22.16
C GLU A 156 -16.93 -7.74 -23.07
N VAL A 157 -17.79 -8.04 -24.05
CA VAL A 157 -18.35 -7.06 -24.99
C VAL A 157 -19.77 -6.74 -24.54
N HIS A 158 -20.06 -5.47 -24.28
CA HIS A 158 -21.40 -5.00 -23.90
C HIS A 158 -22.30 -4.87 -25.12
N ASP A 159 -21.85 -4.14 -26.16
CA ASP A 159 -22.53 -4.04 -27.45
C ASP A 159 -21.52 -3.90 -28.61
N LYS A 160 -21.96 -4.19 -29.84
CA LYS A 160 -21.15 -4.08 -31.07
C LYS A 160 -21.97 -3.83 -32.33
N GLY A 161 -21.38 -3.08 -33.27
CA GLY A 161 -21.93 -2.82 -34.60
C GLY A 161 -22.34 -1.36 -34.81
N HIS A 162 -22.78 -1.03 -36.04
CA HIS A 162 -22.87 0.33 -36.59
C HIS A 162 -23.69 1.41 -35.82
N ARG A 163 -24.37 1.07 -34.72
CA ARG A 163 -25.05 2.03 -33.83
C ARG A 163 -24.32 2.28 -32.52
N VAL A 164 -23.28 1.51 -32.24
CA VAL A 164 -22.39 1.68 -31.09
C VAL A 164 -21.40 2.80 -31.43
N PRO A 165 -21.42 3.93 -30.69
CA PRO A 165 -20.54 5.06 -30.97
C PRO A 165 -19.16 4.92 -30.30
N TRP A 166 -19.00 3.89 -29.47
CA TRP A 166 -17.76 3.57 -28.76
C TRP A 166 -16.72 2.92 -29.67
N THR A 167 -15.48 3.35 -29.50
CA THR A 167 -14.25 2.67 -29.92
C THR A 167 -13.53 2.21 -28.66
N SER A 168 -13.08 0.97 -28.60
CA SER A 168 -12.48 0.42 -27.37
C SER A 168 -11.29 -0.50 -27.61
N GLY A 169 -10.36 -0.51 -26.65
CA GLY A 169 -9.10 -1.25 -26.75
C GLY A 169 -8.66 -1.87 -25.42
N ILE A 170 -7.66 -2.74 -25.50
CA ILE A 170 -7.15 -3.53 -24.37
C ILE A 170 -5.62 -3.41 -24.34
N LEU A 171 -5.07 -3.17 -23.17
CA LEU A 171 -3.63 -3.12 -22.90
C LEU A 171 -3.21 -4.37 -22.12
N LYS A 172 -2.05 -4.95 -22.47
CA LYS A 172 -1.56 -6.19 -21.84
C LYS A 172 -0.89 -5.95 -20.47
N LYS A 173 -1.63 -5.36 -19.53
CA LYS A 173 -1.21 -5.06 -18.14
C LYS A 173 -2.38 -5.20 -17.15
N ASP A 174 -2.07 -5.17 -15.85
CA ASP A 174 -3.04 -4.97 -14.76
C ASP A 174 -4.31 -5.87 -14.81
N PHE A 175 -4.14 -7.12 -15.23
CA PHE A 175 -5.16 -8.18 -15.18
C PHE A 175 -5.23 -8.84 -13.80
N ASP A 176 -6.27 -9.62 -13.55
CA ASP A 176 -6.36 -10.43 -12.34
C ASP A 176 -5.34 -11.57 -12.38
N VAL A 177 -4.66 -11.82 -11.26
CA VAL A 177 -3.80 -12.98 -11.07
C VAL A 177 -4.67 -14.23 -11.01
N ASP A 178 -4.38 -15.20 -11.87
CA ASP A 178 -5.01 -16.52 -11.82
C ASP A 178 -4.71 -17.21 -10.47
N PRO A 179 -5.73 -17.54 -9.64
CA PRO A 179 -5.53 -18.21 -8.36
C PRO A 179 -4.75 -19.51 -8.43
N ALA A 180 -4.75 -20.22 -9.58
CA ALA A 180 -3.96 -21.44 -9.77
C ALA A 180 -2.44 -21.21 -9.77
N HIS A 181 -1.99 -19.96 -9.95
CA HIS A 181 -0.58 -19.55 -9.89
C HIS A 181 -0.16 -18.97 -8.53
N LEU A 182 -1.09 -18.79 -7.58
CA LEU A 182 -0.77 -18.34 -6.23
C LEU A 182 -0.25 -19.50 -5.36
N PRO A 183 0.68 -19.25 -4.41
CA PRO A 183 1.01 -20.23 -3.39
C PRO A 183 -0.21 -20.52 -2.51
N PRO A 184 -0.38 -21.74 -1.96
CA PRO A 184 -1.51 -22.08 -1.11
C PRO A 184 -1.75 -21.07 0.02
N ALA A 185 -3.00 -20.69 0.25
CA ALA A 185 -3.40 -19.74 1.28
C ALA A 185 -2.81 -20.11 2.65
N ASN A 186 -2.01 -19.21 3.24
CA ASN A 186 -1.29 -19.48 4.47
C ASN A 186 -2.26 -19.64 5.66
N PRO A 187 -2.40 -20.85 6.26
CA PRO A 187 -3.39 -21.09 7.31
C PRO A 187 -3.05 -20.39 8.63
N ALA A 188 -1.79 -19.96 8.83
CA ALA A 188 -1.36 -19.19 10.00
C ALA A 188 -1.92 -17.75 9.99
N ILE A 189 -2.38 -17.25 8.84
CA ILE A 189 -3.17 -16.02 8.77
C ILE A 189 -4.57 -16.34 9.29
N THR A 190 -4.82 -15.99 10.55
CA THR A 190 -6.11 -16.08 11.25
C THR A 190 -6.78 -14.71 11.41
N THR A 191 -6.03 -13.63 11.20
CA THR A 191 -6.50 -12.25 11.28
C THR A 191 -6.09 -11.48 10.03
N VAL A 192 -7.01 -10.69 9.48
CA VAL A 192 -6.77 -9.70 8.44
C VAL A 192 -6.82 -8.31 9.07
N VAL A 193 -5.90 -7.45 8.65
CA VAL A 193 -5.82 -6.05 9.04
C VAL A 193 -6.22 -5.19 7.85
N LEU A 194 -7.18 -4.29 8.06
CA LEU A 194 -7.50 -3.19 7.17
C LEU A 194 -6.92 -1.90 7.75
N GLU A 195 -6.08 -1.19 7.00
CA GLU A 195 -5.54 0.11 7.43
C GLU A 195 -6.24 1.25 6.67
N THR A 196 -6.94 2.11 7.42
CA THR A 196 -7.70 3.25 6.91
C THR A 196 -7.10 4.56 7.43
N LEU A 197 -7.41 5.70 6.81
CA LEU A 197 -7.08 7.02 7.35
C LEU A 197 -7.80 7.36 8.68
N HIS A 198 -8.80 6.57 9.07
CA HIS A 198 -9.54 6.74 10.33
C HIS A 198 -9.05 5.83 11.46
N GLY A 199 -8.23 4.82 11.17
CA GLY A 199 -7.69 3.84 12.11
C GLY A 199 -7.55 2.44 11.50
N THR A 200 -7.18 1.46 12.33
CA THR A 200 -6.95 0.07 11.93
C THR A 200 -8.11 -0.82 12.35
N ILE A 201 -8.68 -1.59 11.42
CA ILE A 201 -9.73 -2.59 11.68
C ILE A 201 -9.10 -3.99 11.62
N ARG A 202 -9.37 -4.85 12.60
CA ARG A 202 -8.98 -6.26 12.62
C ARG A 202 -10.18 -7.16 12.44
N ILE A 203 -10.01 -8.14 11.55
CA ILE A 203 -11.01 -9.12 11.16
C ILE A 203 -10.46 -10.51 11.48
N HIS A 204 -11.13 -11.25 12.35
CA HIS A 204 -10.85 -12.66 12.57
C HIS A 204 -11.51 -13.50 11.46
N LEU A 205 -10.75 -14.41 10.87
CA LEU A 205 -11.20 -15.28 9.77
C LEU A 205 -11.83 -16.57 10.30
N GLU A 206 -12.98 -16.96 9.74
CA GLU A 206 -13.78 -18.09 10.20
C GLU A 206 -13.81 -19.22 9.14
N PRO A 207 -12.73 -20.02 9.03
CA PRO A 207 -12.62 -21.08 8.01
C PRO A 207 -13.72 -22.15 8.15
N SER A 208 -14.22 -22.35 9.38
CA SER A 208 -15.34 -23.26 9.64
C SER A 208 -16.66 -22.80 8.98
N TRP A 209 -16.78 -21.52 8.63
CA TRP A 209 -17.98 -20.96 7.98
C TRP A 209 -17.82 -20.98 6.44
N SER A 210 -16.71 -20.47 5.90
CA SER A 210 -16.32 -20.64 4.49
C SER A 210 -14.81 -20.58 4.33
N GLU A 211 -14.16 -21.75 4.25
CA GLU A 211 -12.73 -21.88 3.93
C GLU A 211 -12.41 -21.24 2.58
N GLU A 212 -13.33 -21.25 1.61
CA GLU A 212 -13.10 -20.70 0.26
C GLU A 212 -13.02 -19.16 0.29
N SER A 213 -13.91 -18.52 1.07
CA SER A 213 -13.87 -17.08 1.31
C SER A 213 -12.65 -16.70 2.16
N VAL A 214 -12.34 -17.50 3.19
CA VAL A 214 -11.18 -17.29 4.05
C VAL A 214 -9.86 -17.47 3.30
N ALA A 215 -9.76 -18.42 2.37
CA ALA A 215 -8.60 -18.59 1.49
C ALA A 215 -8.41 -17.36 0.59
N TYR A 216 -9.49 -16.83 -0.01
CA TYR A 216 -9.44 -15.58 -0.77
C TYR A 216 -8.90 -14.41 0.08
N LEU A 217 -9.42 -14.23 1.31
CA LEU A 217 -8.90 -13.22 2.24
C LEU A 217 -7.43 -13.44 2.62
N ARG A 218 -7.01 -14.69 2.85
CA ARG A 218 -5.60 -15.06 3.13
C ARG A 218 -4.68 -14.73 1.96
N HIS A 219 -5.12 -14.93 0.71
CA HIS A 219 -4.35 -14.55 -0.47
C HIS A 219 -4.18 -13.03 -0.56
N LEU A 220 -5.24 -12.23 -0.36
CA LEU A 220 -5.12 -10.76 -0.34
C LEU A 220 -4.25 -10.27 0.82
N ALA A 221 -4.40 -10.84 2.02
CA ALA A 221 -3.63 -10.48 3.20
C ALA A 221 -2.13 -10.83 3.09
N ALA A 222 -1.78 -11.85 2.29
CA ALA A 222 -0.40 -12.23 2.00
C ALA A 222 0.24 -11.44 0.84
N ASN A 223 -0.58 -10.79 -0.02
CA ASN A 223 -0.14 -10.08 -1.21
C ASN A 223 -0.84 -8.69 -1.29
N PRO A 224 -0.49 -7.73 -0.41
CA PRO A 224 -1.21 -6.45 -0.26
C PRO A 224 -1.31 -5.61 -1.54
N GLU A 225 -0.35 -5.77 -2.45
CA GLU A 225 -0.29 -5.09 -3.74
C GLU A 225 -1.38 -5.53 -4.74
N LEU A 226 -2.07 -6.65 -4.45
CA LEU A 226 -3.25 -7.09 -5.19
C LEU A 226 -4.45 -6.17 -4.96
N CYS A 227 -4.54 -5.45 -3.82
CA CYS A 227 -5.64 -4.50 -3.64
C CYS A 227 -5.55 -3.33 -4.63
N THR A 228 -6.66 -3.01 -5.30
CA THR A 228 -6.77 -1.82 -6.16
C THR A 228 -7.20 -0.60 -5.32
N PRO A 229 -7.23 0.63 -5.89
CA PRO A 229 -7.84 1.77 -5.22
C PRO A 229 -9.30 1.55 -4.78
N ALA A 230 -10.04 0.64 -5.44
CA ALA A 230 -11.39 0.25 -5.06
C ALA A 230 -11.43 -0.84 -3.94
N CYS A 231 -10.34 -1.00 -3.18
CA CYS A 231 -10.37 -1.56 -1.82
C CYS A 231 -10.81 -0.45 -0.85
N GLU A 232 -12.11 -0.27 -0.71
CA GLU A 232 -12.70 0.90 -0.02
C GLU A 232 -14.06 0.58 0.63
N PHE A 233 -14.48 1.44 1.56
CA PHE A 233 -15.87 1.53 2.04
C PHE A 233 -16.59 2.66 1.32
N TYR A 234 -17.76 2.37 0.76
CA TYR A 234 -18.55 3.29 -0.06
C TYR A 234 -19.97 3.52 0.46
N ARG A 235 -20.46 2.70 1.42
CA ARG A 235 -21.82 2.79 1.96
C ARG A 235 -21.82 2.61 3.47
N ALA A 236 -22.54 3.49 4.16
CA ALA A 236 -22.65 3.52 5.61
C ALA A 236 -24.12 3.66 6.03
N GLU A 237 -24.62 2.71 6.81
CA GLU A 237 -26.01 2.70 7.29
C GLU A 237 -25.97 2.61 8.83
N PRO A 238 -26.03 3.75 9.56
CA PRO A 238 -25.84 3.79 11.01
C PRO A 238 -26.74 2.82 11.78
N GLY A 239 -26.13 2.00 12.64
CA GLY A 239 -26.83 0.96 13.39
C GLY A 239 -27.31 -0.25 12.57
N PHE A 240 -26.95 -0.34 11.28
CA PHE A 240 -27.31 -1.45 10.39
C PHE A 240 -26.09 -2.11 9.73
N LEU A 241 -25.29 -1.39 8.92
CA LEU A 241 -24.06 -1.93 8.32
C LEU A 241 -23.02 -0.88 7.93
N LEU A 242 -21.78 -1.35 7.72
CA LEU A 242 -20.76 -0.66 6.93
C LEU A 242 -20.38 -1.58 5.75
N GLN A 243 -20.49 -1.08 4.51
CA GLN A 243 -20.32 -1.86 3.28
C GLN A 243 -19.22 -1.27 2.38
N GLY A 244 -18.45 -2.15 1.76
CA GLY A 244 -17.32 -1.82 0.89
C GLY A 244 -16.99 -2.94 -0.10
N SER A 245 -15.88 -2.78 -0.83
CA SER A 245 -15.44 -3.72 -1.86
C SER A 245 -14.01 -4.18 -1.66
N LEU A 246 -13.75 -5.47 -1.84
CA LEU A 246 -12.40 -6.05 -1.96
C LEU A 246 -12.03 -6.19 -3.45
N LYS A 247 -12.12 -5.10 -4.23
CA LYS A 247 -11.73 -5.12 -5.64
C LYS A 247 -10.21 -5.18 -5.75
N ALA A 248 -9.71 -6.38 -6.05
CA ALA A 248 -8.30 -6.70 -6.19
C ALA A 248 -7.97 -7.17 -7.61
N TYR A 249 -6.68 -7.27 -7.94
CA TYR A 249 -6.11 -8.04 -9.06
C TYR A 249 -6.19 -9.55 -8.79
N LEU A 250 -7.35 -10.02 -8.33
CA LEU A 250 -7.63 -11.41 -7.97
C LEU A 250 -9.13 -11.65 -8.20
N PRO A 251 -9.55 -12.64 -9.01
CA PRO A 251 -10.95 -12.80 -9.34
C PRO A 251 -11.75 -13.07 -8.07
N ALA A 252 -12.79 -12.27 -7.83
CA ALA A 252 -13.56 -12.33 -6.59
C ALA A 252 -14.11 -13.73 -6.32
N ASN A 253 -14.19 -14.14 -5.05
CA ASN A 253 -14.63 -15.49 -4.70
C ASN A 253 -16.05 -15.77 -5.23
N LYS A 254 -16.16 -16.77 -6.11
CA LYS A 254 -17.43 -17.28 -6.68
C LYS A 254 -17.94 -18.55 -6.00
N VAL A 255 -17.18 -19.12 -5.07
CA VAL A 255 -17.61 -20.27 -4.24
C VAL A 255 -18.23 -19.72 -2.96
N THR A 256 -19.50 -19.36 -3.07
CA THR A 256 -20.33 -18.83 -1.97
C THR A 256 -21.51 -19.75 -1.68
N LYS A 257 -21.99 -19.70 -0.44
CA LYS A 257 -23.08 -20.53 0.10
C LYS A 257 -23.85 -19.76 1.18
N PRO A 258 -25.15 -20.03 1.40
CA PRO A 258 -25.88 -19.48 2.53
C PRO A 258 -25.11 -19.69 3.85
N GLY A 259 -25.09 -18.66 4.70
CA GLY A 259 -24.31 -18.64 5.93
C GLY A 259 -24.72 -19.74 6.92
N PRO A 260 -23.79 -20.28 7.73
CA PRO A 260 -24.10 -21.33 8.70
C PRO A 260 -24.90 -20.81 9.91
N LYS A 261 -25.08 -19.49 10.02
CA LYS A 261 -25.75 -18.76 11.10
C LYS A 261 -26.52 -17.57 10.54
N LEU A 262 -27.48 -17.05 11.31
CA LEU A 262 -27.92 -15.66 11.14
C LEU A 262 -26.75 -14.74 11.51
N MET A 263 -26.58 -13.61 10.81
CA MET A 263 -25.53 -12.65 11.16
C MET A 263 -25.83 -11.93 12.47
N GLU A 264 -24.82 -11.80 13.32
CA GLU A 264 -24.80 -11.08 14.60
C GLU A 264 -23.87 -9.87 14.50
N ARG A 265 -23.95 -8.91 15.44
CA ARG A 265 -23.15 -7.68 15.37
C ARG A 265 -21.65 -8.00 15.32
N GLY A 266 -20.98 -7.49 14.29
CA GLY A 266 -19.57 -7.75 14.00
C GLY A 266 -19.32 -8.90 13.02
N ASP A 267 -20.30 -9.72 12.68
CA ASP A 267 -20.15 -10.72 11.61
C ASP A 267 -19.96 -10.04 10.24
N ILE A 268 -19.24 -10.73 9.35
CA ILE A 268 -18.83 -10.22 8.06
C ILE A 268 -19.19 -11.21 6.95
N GLY A 269 -19.81 -10.70 5.88
CA GLY A 269 -20.21 -11.53 4.74
C GLY A 269 -20.21 -10.79 3.40
N TRP A 270 -20.32 -11.55 2.31
CA TRP A 270 -20.45 -11.01 0.95
C TRP A 270 -21.81 -10.32 0.75
N ALA A 271 -21.82 -9.16 0.10
CA ALA A 271 -23.00 -8.35 -0.12
C ALA A 271 -23.98 -9.01 -1.13
N GLY A 272 -25.25 -8.59 -1.10
CA GLY A 272 -26.29 -9.07 -2.03
C GLY A 272 -26.64 -10.57 -1.96
N GLY A 273 -26.03 -11.35 -1.06
CA GLY A 273 -26.13 -12.82 -1.05
C GLY A 273 -25.34 -13.50 -2.17
N GLY A 274 -24.46 -12.76 -2.84
CA GLY A 274 -23.75 -13.19 -4.05
C GLY A 274 -22.30 -13.62 -3.83
N PRO A 275 -21.50 -13.69 -4.91
CA PRO A 275 -20.04 -13.69 -4.81
C PRO A 275 -19.52 -12.35 -4.27
N GLY A 276 -18.22 -12.28 -3.99
CA GLY A 276 -17.52 -10.98 -3.86
C GLY A 276 -17.50 -10.20 -5.19
N PRO A 277 -16.88 -9.00 -5.24
CA PRO A 277 -15.95 -8.44 -4.25
C PRO A 277 -16.61 -7.64 -3.12
N ASP A 278 -17.88 -7.30 -3.25
CA ASP A 278 -18.60 -6.47 -2.30
C ASP A 278 -18.93 -7.22 -1.01
N TRP A 279 -18.72 -6.57 0.13
CA TRP A 279 -18.82 -7.16 1.46
C TRP A 279 -19.27 -6.13 2.50
N PHE A 280 -19.74 -6.60 3.66
CA PHE A 280 -20.19 -5.71 4.73
C PHE A 280 -19.93 -6.30 6.12
N VAL A 281 -19.73 -5.39 7.09
CA VAL A 281 -19.84 -5.67 8.53
C VAL A 281 -21.29 -5.43 8.93
N TYR A 282 -21.93 -6.41 9.57
CA TYR A 282 -23.26 -6.22 10.14
C TYR A 282 -23.17 -5.53 11.51
N LEU A 283 -23.90 -4.43 11.69
CA LEU A 283 -23.85 -3.57 12.87
C LEU A 283 -25.12 -3.58 13.71
N GLY A 284 -26.18 -4.24 13.23
CA GLY A 284 -27.49 -4.32 13.88
C GLY A 284 -27.45 -4.91 15.28
N THR A 285 -28.25 -4.34 16.19
CA THR A 285 -28.29 -4.70 17.62
C THR A 285 -29.04 -6.00 17.93
N GLN A 286 -29.55 -6.69 16.90
CA GLN A 286 -30.26 -7.97 16.94
C GLN A 286 -29.80 -8.84 15.76
N PRO A 287 -29.91 -10.18 15.82
CA PRO A 287 -29.57 -11.05 14.70
C PRO A 287 -30.33 -10.70 13.40
N ALA A 288 -29.68 -10.87 12.24
CA ALA A 288 -30.17 -10.45 10.92
C ALA A 288 -31.32 -11.29 10.34
N THR A 289 -32.39 -11.49 11.12
CA THR A 289 -33.58 -12.28 10.75
C THR A 289 -34.26 -11.85 9.45
N HIS A 290 -34.11 -10.57 9.07
CA HIS A 290 -34.64 -9.98 7.84
C HIS A 290 -33.89 -10.40 6.57
N PHE A 291 -32.67 -10.95 6.68
CA PHE A 291 -31.95 -11.62 5.59
C PHE A 291 -31.87 -13.13 5.76
N GLY A 292 -32.13 -13.63 6.98
CA GLY A 292 -31.97 -15.04 7.29
C GLY A 292 -30.50 -15.45 7.16
N THR A 293 -30.24 -16.46 6.32
CA THR A 293 -28.91 -16.98 6.02
C THR A 293 -28.44 -16.70 4.58
N SER A 294 -29.07 -15.76 3.86
CA SER A 294 -28.79 -15.52 2.43
C SER A 294 -27.32 -15.16 2.11
N HIS A 295 -26.59 -14.58 3.06
CA HIS A 295 -25.21 -14.15 2.89
C HIS A 295 -24.21 -15.21 3.38
N THR A 296 -23.14 -15.44 2.61
CA THR A 296 -21.98 -16.20 3.11
C THR A 296 -21.25 -15.39 4.16
N VAL A 297 -21.30 -15.84 5.41
CA VAL A 297 -20.51 -15.30 6.52
C VAL A 297 -19.14 -15.97 6.52
N TRP A 298 -18.05 -15.20 6.67
CA TRP A 298 -16.67 -15.71 6.54
C TRP A 298 -15.68 -15.15 7.57
N GLY A 299 -16.11 -14.22 8.41
CA GLY A 299 -15.29 -13.66 9.49
C GLY A 299 -16.10 -12.80 10.45
N ARG A 300 -15.40 -12.23 11.43
CA ARG A 300 -15.96 -11.31 12.43
C ARG A 300 -14.97 -10.20 12.79
N ILE A 301 -15.45 -9.07 13.30
CA ILE A 301 -14.58 -8.05 13.92
C ILE A 301 -13.88 -8.64 15.16
N ALA A 302 -12.58 -8.37 15.30
CA ALA A 302 -11.73 -9.05 16.27
C ALA A 302 -11.64 -8.35 17.64
N ASP A 303 -11.86 -7.04 17.72
CA ASP A 303 -11.69 -6.24 18.94
C ASP A 303 -12.54 -4.95 18.95
N GLU A 304 -12.77 -4.39 20.14
CA GLU A 304 -13.55 -3.16 20.34
C GLU A 304 -12.91 -1.93 19.66
N ALA A 305 -11.57 -1.85 19.62
CA ALA A 305 -10.88 -0.75 18.94
C ALA A 305 -11.15 -0.74 17.42
N SER A 306 -11.41 -1.91 16.83
CA SER A 306 -11.86 -2.05 15.45
C SER A 306 -13.32 -1.63 15.28
N PHE A 307 -14.19 -1.89 16.27
CA PHE A 307 -15.55 -1.33 16.30
C PHE A 307 -15.54 0.21 16.42
N ASP A 308 -14.67 0.79 17.26
CA ASP A 308 -14.52 2.26 17.37
C ASP A 308 -14.20 2.91 16.01
N VAL A 309 -13.31 2.28 15.22
CA VAL A 309 -12.98 2.75 13.87
C VAL A 309 -14.16 2.58 12.90
N ILE A 310 -14.92 1.49 13.00
CA ILE A 310 -16.09 1.24 12.15
C ILE A 310 -17.23 2.22 12.46
N GLU A 311 -17.57 2.44 13.73
CA GLU A 311 -18.59 3.42 14.13
C GLU A 311 -18.16 4.85 13.76
N LYS A 312 -16.88 5.17 13.88
CA LYS A 312 -16.31 6.44 13.39
C LYS A 312 -16.45 6.62 11.87
N ILE A 313 -16.39 5.54 11.08
CA ILE A 313 -16.60 5.58 9.63
C ILE A 313 -18.11 5.63 9.30
N VAL A 314 -18.96 4.87 10.00
CA VAL A 314 -20.40 4.81 9.70
C VAL A 314 -21.13 6.13 9.97
N GLN A 315 -20.57 6.99 10.83
CA GLN A 315 -21.08 8.34 11.14
C GLN A 315 -20.51 9.45 10.21
N LYS A 316 -19.78 9.11 9.13
CA LYS A 316 -19.37 10.10 8.11
C LYS A 316 -20.59 10.62 7.31
N PRO A 317 -20.46 11.80 6.67
CA PRO A 317 -21.47 12.31 5.74
C PRO A 317 -21.82 11.30 4.64
N THR A 318 -23.11 11.19 4.35
CA THR A 318 -23.67 10.29 3.33
C THR A 318 -24.77 10.99 2.53
N THR A 319 -24.86 10.64 1.26
CA THR A 319 -25.92 11.04 0.34
C THR A 319 -26.75 9.81 -0.06
N ALA A 320 -28.07 9.93 0.01
CA ALA A 320 -29.02 8.94 -0.50
C ALA A 320 -30.05 9.64 -1.42
N PRO A 321 -30.35 9.11 -2.62
CA PRO A 321 -31.54 9.50 -3.34
C PRO A 321 -32.81 9.02 -2.59
N PRO A 322 -34.01 9.59 -2.84
CA PRO A 322 -35.22 9.20 -2.13
C PRO A 322 -35.53 7.69 -2.23
N GLY A 323 -35.48 6.98 -1.10
CA GLY A 323 -35.66 5.51 -1.04
C GLY A 323 -34.44 4.68 -1.47
N GLY A 324 -33.29 5.32 -1.68
CA GLY A 324 -32.02 4.67 -2.00
C GLY A 324 -31.19 4.28 -0.78
N MET A 325 -29.93 3.91 -1.03
CA MET A 325 -28.93 3.55 -0.03
C MET A 325 -28.07 4.77 0.36
N HIS A 326 -27.57 4.81 1.60
CA HIS A 326 -26.70 5.88 2.09
C HIS A 326 -25.24 5.66 1.64
N MET A 327 -24.88 6.27 0.52
CA MET A 327 -23.51 6.24 -0.01
C MET A 327 -22.66 7.27 0.72
N LEU A 328 -21.41 6.95 1.05
CA LEU A 328 -20.47 7.89 1.68
C LEU A 328 -20.11 9.01 0.70
N ASP A 329 -20.21 10.27 1.14
CA ASP A 329 -19.84 11.44 0.31
C ASP A 329 -18.33 11.46 -0.04
N GLU A 330 -17.53 10.75 0.76
CA GLU A 330 -16.10 10.49 0.58
C GLU A 330 -15.84 9.03 0.94
N HIS A 331 -15.53 8.20 -0.05
CA HIS A 331 -15.20 6.79 0.16
C HIS A 331 -13.94 6.63 1.03
N VAL A 332 -13.93 5.61 1.89
CA VAL A 332 -12.80 5.32 2.79
C VAL A 332 -11.98 4.16 2.22
N ALA A 333 -10.94 4.49 1.46
CA ALA A 333 -9.96 3.53 0.97
C ALA A 333 -9.17 2.87 2.12
N TYR A 334 -8.75 1.62 1.91
CA TYR A 334 -7.92 0.85 2.83
C TYR A 334 -6.95 -0.11 2.13
N THR A 335 -5.84 -0.42 2.81
CA THR A 335 -4.97 -1.54 2.44
C THR A 335 -5.36 -2.80 3.21
N VAL A 336 -5.02 -3.98 2.66
CA VAL A 336 -5.28 -5.29 3.26
C VAL A 336 -3.95 -5.99 3.55
N LYS A 337 -3.75 -6.51 4.76
CA LYS A 337 -2.56 -7.31 5.11
C LYS A 337 -2.84 -8.34 6.21
N ALA A 338 -1.91 -9.27 6.41
CA ALA A 338 -1.93 -10.20 7.55
C ALA A 338 -1.76 -9.44 8.88
N GLY A 339 -2.45 -9.93 9.93
CA GLY A 339 -2.40 -9.40 11.31
C GLY A 339 -1.57 -10.22 12.29
#